data_AF-A0A6J2VSP8-F1
#
_entry.id   AF-A0A6J2VSP8-F1
#
_cell.length_a   1.000
_cell.length_b   1.000
_cell.length_c   1.000
_cell.angle_alpha   90.00
_cell.angle_beta   90.00
_cell.angle_gamma   90.00
#
_symmetry.space_group_name_H-M   'P 1'
#
loop_
_entity.id
_entity.type
_entity.pdbx_description
1 polymer ?
#
loop_
_entity_poly.entity_id
_entity_poly.type
_entity_poly.pdbx_seq_one_letter_code
_entity_poly.pdbx_strand_id
1 'polypeptide(L)'
;MMNSTKNSLTNPDKFEEAFAKNTVIVFFGIMINTINGILVVTFFKNSIFHDDPRYILYIHLVINDMLMIFTSVTLYVLTYAWPFVNVSVCCILLLIGSTTYKNTPLNLAGMAIERYIAICKPLHHPQICTVHRTYIFIYFIWTVGVAPSVTDIIIVIATKPLSVFMSFIFCYPLSIFNTKYHEALTTAVQVIYMSFVWIVLIFTYIRVLLTAKKAAVDSSAKKAQSTILLHGIQLLLCMLSYLTPVLDMILIPFFPAHRTKITFFNYLLTNIIPRLLSPLIYGIRDHKFLKHMKGYFSCRLIFVKVRPK
;
A
#
# COMPACT_ATOMS: atom_id res chain seq x y z
N MET A 1 23.30 -30.09 10.59
CA MET A 1 22.34 -28.98 10.75
C MET A 1 21.35 -28.80 9.58
N MET A 2 21.39 -29.62 8.50
CA MET A 2 20.50 -29.47 7.32
C MET A 2 19.15 -30.24 7.38
N ASN A 3 18.86 -30.98 8.46
CA ASN A 3 17.61 -31.76 8.59
C ASN A 3 16.51 -31.12 9.44
N SER A 4 16.81 -30.07 10.21
CA SER A 4 15.80 -29.41 11.07
C SER A 4 14.93 -28.40 10.29
N THR A 5 15.45 -27.84 9.19
CA THR A 5 14.74 -26.82 8.40
C THR A 5 13.54 -27.39 7.63
N LYS A 6 13.56 -28.69 7.29
CA LYS A 6 12.44 -29.36 6.59
C LYS A 6 11.22 -29.62 7.49
N ASN A 7 11.40 -29.77 8.80
CA ASN A 7 10.30 -30.06 9.73
C ASN A 7 9.46 -28.83 10.12
N SER A 8 9.87 -27.62 9.73
CA SER A 8 9.14 -26.38 10.02
C SER A 8 8.15 -25.94 8.93
N LEU A 9 8.06 -26.70 7.83
CA LEU A 9 7.17 -26.39 6.70
C LEU A 9 5.78 -27.06 6.80
N THR A 10 5.51 -27.84 7.86
CA THR A 10 4.44 -28.86 7.85
C THR A 10 3.65 -28.97 9.15
N ASN A 11 3.31 -27.85 9.80
CA ASN A 11 2.11 -27.84 10.65
C ASN A 11 1.04 -27.03 9.93
N PRO A 12 0.23 -27.65 9.05
CA PRO A 12 -0.91 -26.96 8.46
C PRO A 12 -1.80 -26.43 9.58
N ASP A 13 -2.27 -25.19 9.44
CA ASP A 13 -3.22 -24.60 10.35
C ASP A 13 -4.43 -25.55 10.49
N LYS A 14 -4.95 -25.70 11.71
CA LYS A 14 -6.23 -26.40 11.90
C LYS A 14 -7.30 -25.70 11.07
N PHE A 15 -8.29 -26.46 10.58
CA PHE A 15 -9.37 -25.92 9.76
C PHE A 15 -10.05 -24.69 10.38
N GLU A 16 -10.33 -24.71 11.69
CA GLU A 16 -10.91 -23.57 12.41
C GLU A 16 -10.02 -22.33 12.38
N GLU A 17 -8.71 -22.50 12.53
CA GLU A 17 -7.74 -21.40 12.50
C GLU A 17 -7.62 -20.82 11.09
N ALA A 18 -7.54 -21.68 10.07
CA ALA A 18 -7.56 -21.28 8.67
C ALA A 18 -8.85 -20.53 8.31
N PHE A 19 -10.00 -21.05 8.72
CA PHE A 19 -11.31 -20.43 8.48
C PHE A 19 -11.43 -19.06 9.14
N ALA A 20 -11.01 -18.94 10.41
CA ALA A 20 -11.01 -17.68 11.13
C ALA A 20 -10.10 -16.64 10.44
N LYS A 21 -8.86 -17.02 10.08
CA LYS A 21 -7.92 -16.12 9.39
C LYS A 21 -8.46 -15.63 8.05
N ASN A 22 -9.03 -16.53 7.24
CA ASN A 22 -9.66 -16.17 5.97
C ASN A 22 -10.84 -15.22 6.15
N THR A 23 -11.73 -15.52 7.10
CA THR A 23 -12.89 -14.67 7.41
C THR A 23 -12.45 -13.26 7.79
N VAL A 24 -11.44 -13.14 8.65
CA VAL A 24 -10.87 -11.86 9.08
C VAL A 24 -10.26 -11.08 7.90
N ILE A 25 -9.41 -11.72 7.08
CA ILE A 25 -8.75 -11.06 5.95
C ILE A 25 -9.77 -10.61 4.89
N VAL A 26 -10.76 -11.45 4.58
CA VAL A 26 -11.81 -11.12 3.61
C VAL A 26 -12.67 -9.96 4.13
N PHE A 27 -13.06 -10.00 5.41
CA PHE A 27 -13.84 -8.92 6.03
C PHE A 27 -13.10 -7.57 5.96
N PHE A 28 -11.84 -7.52 6.41
CA PHE A 28 -11.04 -6.31 6.33
C PHE A 28 -10.77 -5.87 4.88
N GLY A 29 -10.54 -6.82 3.99
CA GLY A 29 -10.33 -6.58 2.56
C GLY A 29 -11.53 -5.91 1.90
N ILE A 30 -12.73 -6.42 2.14
CA ILE A 30 -13.99 -5.84 1.63
C ILE A 30 -14.22 -4.45 2.22
N MET A 31 -14.04 -4.30 3.54
CA MET A 31 -14.23 -3.02 4.22
C MET A 31 -13.29 -1.94 3.65
N ILE A 32 -11.99 -2.23 3.55
CA ILE A 32 -10.99 -1.29 3.03
C ILE A 32 -11.29 -0.92 1.57
N ASN A 33 -11.55 -1.91 0.72
CA ASN A 33 -11.86 -1.65 -0.69
C ASN A 33 -13.16 -0.86 -0.86
N THR A 34 -14.16 -1.07 0.00
CA THR A 34 -15.42 -0.30 -0.05
C THR A 34 -15.16 1.17 0.31
N ILE A 35 -14.46 1.42 1.41
CA ILE A 35 -14.13 2.79 1.87
C ILE A 35 -13.27 3.50 0.80
N ASN A 36 -12.24 2.84 0.30
CA ASN A 36 -11.36 3.37 -0.74
C ASN A 36 -12.11 3.60 -2.06
N GLY A 37 -13.01 2.69 -2.44
CA GLY A 37 -13.85 2.82 -3.62
C GLY A 37 -14.72 4.07 -3.58
N ILE A 38 -15.30 4.41 -2.41
CA ILE A 38 -16.07 5.64 -2.23
C ILE A 38 -15.19 6.88 -2.43
N LEU A 39 -13.95 6.87 -1.94
CA LEU A 39 -12.98 7.96 -2.16
C LEU A 39 -12.63 8.11 -3.64
N VAL A 40 -12.37 6.99 -4.33
CA VAL A 40 -12.08 6.95 -5.77
C VAL A 40 -13.25 7.51 -6.59
N VAL A 41 -14.47 7.05 -6.32
CA VAL A 41 -15.68 7.55 -7.00
C VAL A 41 -15.89 9.04 -6.71
N THR A 42 -15.64 9.49 -5.48
CA THR A 42 -15.76 10.91 -5.12
C THR A 42 -14.76 11.78 -5.87
N PHE A 43 -13.51 11.32 -6.01
CA PHE A 43 -12.48 12.03 -6.78
C PHE A 43 -12.91 12.19 -8.24
N PHE A 44 -13.22 11.09 -8.92
CA PHE A 44 -13.54 11.12 -10.36
C PHE A 44 -14.83 11.87 -10.71
N LYS A 45 -15.79 11.96 -9.78
CA LYS A 45 -17.04 12.71 -9.99
C LYS A 45 -16.92 14.22 -9.78
N ASN A 46 -15.84 14.70 -9.15
CA ASN A 46 -15.70 16.11 -8.80
C ASN A 46 -14.40 16.67 -9.40
N SER A 47 -14.55 17.43 -10.49
CA SER A 47 -13.42 18.04 -11.22
C SER A 47 -12.55 18.95 -10.35
N ILE A 48 -13.08 19.50 -9.26
CA ILE A 48 -12.37 20.34 -8.28
C ILE A 48 -11.10 19.64 -7.74
N PHE A 49 -11.07 18.31 -7.70
CA PHE A 49 -9.91 17.56 -7.21
C PHE A 49 -8.85 17.31 -8.29
N HIS A 50 -9.18 17.45 -9.57
CA HIS A 50 -8.27 17.14 -10.68
C HIS A 50 -7.19 18.21 -10.87
N ASP A 51 -7.40 19.42 -10.37
CA ASP A 51 -6.45 20.53 -10.50
C ASP A 51 -5.41 20.59 -9.38
N ASP A 52 -5.52 19.73 -8.36
CA ASP A 52 -4.60 19.70 -7.21
C ASP A 52 -3.74 18.41 -7.24
N PRO A 53 -2.42 18.55 -7.49
CA PRO A 53 -1.44 17.45 -7.42
C PRO A 53 -1.55 16.56 -6.19
N ARG A 54 -1.90 17.14 -5.04
CA ARG A 54 -2.04 16.40 -3.78
C ARG A 54 -3.13 15.36 -3.88
N TYR A 55 -4.28 15.72 -4.45
CA TYR A 55 -5.42 14.82 -4.57
C TYR A 55 -5.17 13.75 -5.63
N ILE A 56 -4.46 14.09 -6.72
CA ILE A 56 -4.01 13.10 -7.72
C ILE A 56 -3.06 12.06 -7.10
N LEU A 57 -2.04 12.49 -6.35
CA LEU A 57 -1.11 11.56 -5.68
C LEU A 57 -1.83 10.70 -4.64
N TYR A 58 -2.75 11.30 -3.88
CA TYR A 58 -3.53 10.58 -2.89
C TYR A 58 -4.44 9.52 -3.51
N ILE A 59 -5.18 9.85 -4.59
CA ILE A 59 -6.04 8.86 -5.23
C ILE A 59 -5.24 7.75 -5.90
N HIS A 60 -4.08 8.09 -6.47
CA HIS A 60 -3.15 7.10 -7.00
C HIS A 60 -2.66 6.14 -5.91
N LEU A 61 -2.34 6.64 -4.71
CA LEU A 61 -2.01 5.80 -3.55
C LEU A 61 -3.18 4.88 -3.17
N VAL A 62 -4.40 5.43 -3.06
CA VAL A 62 -5.62 4.67 -2.71
C VAL A 62 -5.89 3.54 -3.71
N ILE A 63 -5.72 3.80 -5.01
CA ILE A 63 -5.89 2.79 -6.07
C ILE A 63 -4.84 1.67 -5.95
N ASN A 64 -3.56 2.02 -5.74
CA ASN A 64 -2.52 1.01 -5.49
C ASN A 64 -2.83 0.18 -4.25
N ASP A 65 -3.36 0.80 -3.20
CA ASP A 65 -3.71 0.10 -1.97
C ASP A 65 -4.89 -0.87 -2.15
N MET A 66 -5.90 -0.48 -2.92
CA MET A 66 -7.01 -1.36 -3.30
C MET A 66 -6.53 -2.59 -4.08
N LEU A 67 -5.71 -2.37 -5.12
CA LEU A 67 -5.18 -3.44 -5.96
C LEU A 67 -4.31 -4.41 -5.16
N MET A 68 -3.43 -3.90 -4.30
CA MET A 68 -2.60 -4.70 -3.42
C MET A 68 -3.45 -5.54 -2.45
N ILE A 69 -4.43 -4.95 -1.78
CA ILE A 69 -5.30 -5.67 -0.84
C ILE A 69 -6.14 -6.71 -1.55
N PHE A 70 -6.76 -6.36 -2.68
CA PHE A 70 -7.53 -7.30 -3.49
C PHE A 70 -6.69 -8.51 -3.89
N THR A 71 -5.47 -8.27 -4.38
CA THR A 71 -4.55 -9.33 -4.79
C THR A 71 -4.10 -10.18 -3.61
N SER A 72 -3.74 -9.54 -2.49
CA SER A 72 -3.29 -10.26 -1.28
C SER A 72 -4.40 -11.10 -0.65
N VAL A 73 -5.64 -10.60 -0.60
CA VAL A 73 -6.81 -11.35 -0.11
C VAL A 73 -7.06 -12.53 -1.04
N THR A 74 -7.01 -12.32 -2.36
CA THR A 74 -7.19 -13.39 -3.35
C THR A 74 -6.14 -14.48 -3.18
N LEU A 75 -4.85 -14.13 -3.09
CA LEU A 75 -3.77 -15.10 -2.86
C LEU A 75 -3.92 -15.85 -1.54
N TYR A 76 -4.35 -15.16 -0.48
CA TYR A 76 -4.59 -15.77 0.82
C TYR A 76 -5.74 -16.79 0.76
N VAL A 77 -6.87 -16.43 0.16
CA VAL A 77 -8.03 -17.33 -0.03
C VAL A 77 -7.66 -18.52 -0.91
N LEU A 78 -6.93 -18.29 -2.01
CA LEU A 78 -6.47 -19.38 -2.89
C LEU A 78 -5.63 -20.41 -2.14
N THR A 79 -4.80 -19.99 -1.16
CA THR A 79 -3.98 -20.90 -0.37
C THR A 79 -4.79 -22.00 0.33
N TYR A 80 -6.05 -21.73 0.68
CA TYR A 80 -6.93 -22.68 1.38
C TYR A 80 -8.05 -23.25 0.50
N ALA A 81 -8.65 -22.43 -0.37
CA ALA A 81 -9.81 -22.83 -1.19
C ALA A 81 -9.41 -23.51 -2.50
N TRP A 82 -8.33 -23.06 -3.13
CA TRP A 82 -7.84 -23.58 -4.41
C TRP A 82 -6.30 -23.50 -4.47
N PRO A 83 -5.59 -24.38 -3.75
CA PRO A 83 -4.16 -24.23 -3.55
C PRO A 83 -3.35 -24.36 -4.84
N PHE A 84 -3.79 -25.19 -5.79
CA PHE A 84 -3.07 -25.47 -7.03
C PHE A 84 -3.56 -24.56 -8.16
N VAL A 85 -2.76 -23.55 -8.47
CA VAL A 85 -3.05 -22.55 -9.51
C VAL A 85 -2.05 -22.69 -10.64
N ASN A 86 -2.50 -22.45 -11.88
CA ASN A 86 -1.60 -22.39 -13.02
C ASN A 86 -0.53 -21.32 -12.80
N VAL A 87 0.74 -21.65 -13.10
CA VAL A 87 1.88 -20.76 -12.85
C VAL A 87 1.73 -19.41 -13.54
N SER A 88 1.20 -19.35 -14.76
CA SER A 88 1.03 -18.09 -15.49
C SER A 88 0.05 -17.15 -14.77
N VAL A 89 -1.08 -17.69 -14.29
CA VAL A 89 -2.06 -16.94 -13.49
C VAL A 89 -1.41 -16.47 -12.19
N CYS A 90 -0.67 -17.34 -11.52
CA CYS A 90 0.04 -16.99 -10.29
C CYS A 90 1.06 -15.87 -10.51
N CYS A 91 1.85 -15.93 -11.60
CA CYS A 91 2.80 -14.88 -11.96
C CYS A 91 2.12 -13.53 -12.17
N ILE A 92 0.95 -13.50 -12.83
CA ILE A 92 0.17 -12.26 -13.03
C ILE A 92 -0.28 -11.68 -11.68
N LEU A 93 -0.85 -12.51 -10.80
CA LEU A 93 -1.27 -12.07 -9.46
C LEU A 93 -0.08 -11.55 -8.66
N LEU A 94 1.03 -12.29 -8.64
CA LEU A 94 2.24 -11.86 -7.93
C LEU A 94 2.83 -10.57 -8.52
N LEU A 95 2.82 -10.39 -9.84
CA LEU A 95 3.27 -9.17 -10.49
C LEU A 95 2.43 -7.96 -10.07
N ILE A 96 1.09 -8.09 -10.10
CA ILE A 96 0.18 -7.00 -9.70
C ILE A 96 0.39 -6.65 -8.23
N GLY A 97 0.37 -7.66 -7.35
CA GLY A 97 0.52 -7.46 -5.91
C GLY A 97 1.88 -6.86 -5.54
N SER A 98 2.95 -7.37 -6.14
CA SER A 98 4.32 -6.94 -5.88
C SER A 98 4.61 -5.53 -6.44
N THR A 99 4.08 -5.20 -7.62
CA THR A 99 4.21 -3.86 -8.21
C THR A 99 3.48 -2.81 -7.37
N THR A 100 2.21 -3.07 -7.04
CA THR A 100 1.38 -2.13 -6.29
C THR A 100 1.88 -1.93 -4.86
N TYR A 101 2.40 -2.98 -4.22
CA TYR A 101 3.11 -2.87 -2.94
C TYR A 101 4.33 -1.95 -3.01
N LYS A 102 5.16 -2.06 -4.07
CA LYS A 102 6.35 -1.20 -4.26
C LYS A 102 6.01 0.24 -4.67
N ASN A 103 4.87 0.47 -5.31
CA ASN A 103 4.42 1.81 -5.70
C ASN A 103 4.02 2.67 -4.49
N THR A 104 3.36 2.07 -3.48
CA THR A 104 2.92 2.75 -2.24
C THR A 104 4.00 3.66 -1.66
N PRO A 105 5.22 3.18 -1.35
CA PRO A 105 6.25 4.00 -0.71
C PRO A 105 6.88 5.06 -1.62
N LEU A 106 6.95 4.83 -2.93
CA LEU A 106 7.36 5.87 -3.89
C LEU A 106 6.33 7.00 -3.97
N ASN A 107 5.03 6.65 -3.94
CA ASN A 107 3.94 7.62 -3.81
C ASN A 107 4.08 8.44 -2.53
N LEU A 108 4.33 7.79 -1.38
CA LEU A 108 4.50 8.46 -0.10
C LEU A 108 5.68 9.44 -0.12
N ALA A 109 6.81 9.06 -0.72
CA ALA A 109 7.94 9.97 -0.93
C ALA A 109 7.55 11.19 -1.78
N GLY A 110 6.80 10.98 -2.87
CA GLY A 110 6.28 12.07 -3.70
C GLY A 110 5.32 13.01 -2.95
N MET A 111 4.40 12.45 -2.16
CA MET A 111 3.49 13.23 -1.31
C MET A 111 4.25 14.04 -0.25
N ALA A 112 5.32 13.46 0.33
CA ALA A 112 6.17 14.16 1.29
C ALA A 112 6.92 15.34 0.64
N ILE A 113 7.46 15.14 -0.58
CA ILE A 113 8.12 16.18 -1.36
C ILE A 113 7.13 17.29 -1.73
N GLU A 114 5.93 16.95 -2.19
CA GLU A 114 4.88 17.92 -2.52
C GLU A 114 4.53 18.80 -1.31
N ARG A 115 4.31 18.19 -0.15
CA ARG A 115 4.06 18.91 1.12
C ARG A 115 5.24 19.79 1.52
N TYR A 116 6.47 19.29 1.39
CA TYR A 116 7.68 20.07 1.66
C TYR A 116 7.76 21.32 0.79
N ILE A 117 7.54 21.20 -0.52
CA ILE A 117 7.58 22.33 -1.44
C ILE A 117 6.47 23.33 -1.10
N ALA A 118 5.27 22.87 -0.80
CA ALA A 118 4.13 23.73 -0.44
C ALA A 118 4.43 24.62 0.78
N ILE A 119 5.12 24.07 1.78
CA ILE A 119 5.37 24.75 3.06
C ILE A 119 6.67 25.57 3.01
N CYS A 120 7.75 24.98 2.52
CA CYS A 120 9.07 25.60 2.55
C CYS A 120 9.32 26.54 1.36
N LYS A 121 8.56 26.40 0.27
CA LYS A 121 8.70 27.20 -0.96
C LYS A 121 7.33 27.55 -1.58
N PRO A 122 6.42 28.21 -0.84
CA PRO A 122 5.05 28.45 -1.29
C PRO A 122 4.96 29.19 -2.62
N LEU A 123 5.84 30.18 -2.86
CA LEU A 123 5.87 30.94 -4.12
C LEU A 123 6.20 30.11 -5.36
N HIS A 124 6.97 29.02 -5.19
CA HIS A 124 7.38 28.15 -6.29
C HIS A 124 6.50 26.89 -6.41
N HIS A 125 5.65 26.61 -5.42
CA HIS A 125 4.76 25.45 -5.43
C HIS A 125 3.91 25.34 -6.70
N PRO A 126 3.20 26.39 -7.19
CA PRO A 126 2.39 26.27 -8.40
C PRO A 126 3.21 26.07 -9.69
N GLN A 127 4.52 26.38 -9.67
CA GLN A 127 5.41 26.18 -10.82
C GLN A 127 6.06 24.79 -10.81
N ILE A 128 6.36 24.26 -9.61
CA ILE A 128 7.08 22.99 -9.44
C ILE A 128 6.10 21.81 -9.37
N CYS A 129 5.04 21.94 -8.56
CA CYS A 129 4.01 20.93 -8.36
C CYS A 129 2.84 21.22 -9.31
N THR A 130 3.00 20.88 -10.59
CA THR A 130 1.94 20.99 -11.58
C THR A 130 1.31 19.62 -11.85
N VAL A 131 0.03 19.60 -12.24
CA VAL A 131 -0.72 18.38 -12.60
C VAL A 131 0.05 17.55 -13.64
N HIS A 132 0.58 18.19 -14.67
CA HIS A 132 1.38 17.52 -15.71
C HIS A 132 2.62 16.81 -15.13
N ARG A 133 3.38 17.48 -14.26
CA ARG A 133 4.55 16.88 -13.60
C ARG A 133 4.14 15.75 -12.65
N THR A 134 2.99 15.85 -12.00
CA THR A 134 2.44 14.77 -11.16
C THR A 134 2.14 13.52 -11.98
N TYR A 135 1.54 13.64 -13.17
CA TYR A 135 1.31 12.48 -14.03
C TYR A 135 2.61 11.86 -14.56
N ILE A 136 3.62 12.68 -14.91
CA ILE A 136 4.96 12.18 -15.25
C ILE A 136 5.56 11.41 -14.08
N PHE A 137 5.43 11.93 -12.86
CA PHE A 137 5.92 11.25 -11.66
C PHE A 137 5.17 9.93 -11.39
N ILE A 138 3.85 9.88 -11.61
CA ILE A 138 3.07 8.64 -11.53
C ILE A 138 3.56 7.62 -12.56
N TYR A 139 3.79 8.04 -13.80
CA TYR A 139 4.36 7.17 -14.83
C TYR A 139 5.73 6.61 -14.38
N PHE A 140 6.58 7.47 -13.83
CA PHE A 140 7.87 7.05 -13.27
C PHE A 140 7.69 6.01 -12.15
N ILE A 141 6.77 6.24 -11.21
CA ILE A 141 6.44 5.26 -10.16
C ILE A 141 6.12 3.89 -10.77
N TRP A 142 5.26 3.83 -11.78
CA TRP A 142 4.90 2.56 -12.42
C TRP A 142 6.09 1.88 -13.09
N THR A 143 6.90 2.63 -13.84
CA THR A 143 8.09 2.07 -14.50
C THR A 143 9.09 1.49 -13.51
N VAL A 144 9.36 2.20 -12.41
CA VAL A 144 10.30 1.76 -11.38
C VAL A 144 9.69 0.61 -10.55
N GLY A 145 8.40 0.70 -10.20
CA GLY A 145 7.70 -0.31 -9.41
C GLY A 145 7.55 -1.67 -10.10
N VAL A 146 7.32 -1.67 -11.43
CA VAL A 146 7.14 -2.90 -12.20
C VAL A 146 8.47 -3.60 -12.53
N ALA A 147 9.56 -2.84 -12.63
CA ALA A 147 10.86 -3.35 -13.07
C ALA A 147 11.37 -4.55 -12.23
N PRO A 148 11.34 -4.54 -10.88
CA PRO A 148 11.73 -5.71 -10.09
C PRO A 148 10.87 -6.95 -10.38
N SER A 149 9.54 -6.77 -10.49
CA SER A 149 8.61 -7.87 -10.70
C SER A 149 8.71 -8.49 -12.09
N VAL A 150 9.03 -7.68 -13.11
CA VAL A 150 9.37 -8.18 -14.45
C VAL A 150 10.70 -8.91 -14.42
N THR A 151 11.69 -8.41 -13.67
CA THR A 151 12.99 -9.06 -13.52
C THR A 151 12.85 -10.44 -12.88
N ASP A 152 12.00 -10.60 -11.86
CA ASP A 152 11.69 -11.91 -11.28
C ASP A 152 11.21 -12.92 -12.35
N ILE A 153 10.28 -12.49 -13.23
CA ILE A 153 9.77 -13.34 -14.32
C ILE A 153 10.87 -13.65 -15.34
N ILE A 154 11.71 -12.69 -15.69
CA ILE A 154 12.85 -12.89 -16.60
C ILE A 154 13.81 -13.94 -16.01
N ILE A 155 14.12 -13.87 -14.71
CA ILE A 155 14.96 -14.86 -14.04
C ILE A 155 14.32 -16.25 -14.13
N VAL A 156 13.00 -16.37 -13.93
CA VAL A 156 12.29 -17.65 -14.11
C VAL A 156 12.45 -18.19 -15.52
N ILE A 157 12.22 -17.37 -16.55
CA ILE A 157 12.38 -17.76 -17.96
C ILE A 157 13.82 -18.20 -18.26
N ALA A 158 14.80 -17.52 -17.68
CA ALA A 158 16.21 -17.81 -17.91
C ALA A 158 16.72 -19.05 -17.15
N THR A 159 16.08 -19.43 -16.04
CA THR A 159 16.58 -20.49 -15.13
C THR A 159 15.74 -21.76 -15.10
N LYS A 160 14.51 -21.73 -15.64
CA LYS A 160 13.57 -22.85 -15.61
C LYS A 160 13.05 -23.16 -17.02
N PRO A 161 12.66 -24.42 -17.31
CA PRO A 161 12.07 -24.75 -18.60
C PRO A 161 10.71 -24.06 -18.76
N LEU A 162 10.38 -23.64 -19.99
CA LEU A 162 9.13 -22.95 -20.31
C LEU A 162 7.87 -23.78 -19.97
N SER A 163 7.98 -25.10 -19.90
CA SER A 163 6.90 -25.99 -19.47
C SER A 163 6.39 -25.71 -18.05
N VAL A 164 7.19 -25.04 -17.20
CA VAL A 164 6.77 -24.63 -15.85
C VAL A 164 5.55 -23.71 -15.89
N PHE A 165 5.41 -22.85 -16.91
CA PHE A 165 4.25 -21.95 -17.04
C PHE A 165 2.91 -22.68 -17.31
N MET A 166 2.97 -23.95 -17.73
CA MET A 166 1.81 -24.82 -17.92
C MET A 166 1.50 -25.68 -16.68
N SER A 167 2.39 -25.69 -15.69
CA SER A 167 2.22 -26.49 -14.47
C SER A 167 1.29 -25.81 -13.46
N PHE A 168 0.82 -26.60 -12.48
CA PHE A 168 -0.02 -26.15 -11.37
C PHE A 168 0.74 -26.30 -10.05
N ILE A 169 0.80 -25.23 -9.27
CA ILE A 169 1.57 -25.17 -8.02
C ILE A 169 0.82 -24.40 -6.94
N PHE A 170 1.31 -24.49 -5.70
CA PHE A 170 0.94 -23.58 -4.63
C PHE A 170 1.34 -22.15 -4.97
N CYS A 171 0.36 -21.27 -5.17
CA CYS A 171 0.61 -19.89 -5.57
C CYS A 171 1.13 -19.04 -4.42
N TYR A 172 2.44 -19.11 -4.23
CA TYR A 172 3.17 -18.36 -3.21
C TYR A 172 4.51 -17.89 -3.80
N PRO A 173 5.04 -16.70 -3.44
CA PRO A 173 6.27 -16.16 -4.03
C PRO A 173 7.44 -17.14 -4.03
N LEU A 174 7.70 -17.81 -2.90
CA LEU A 174 8.81 -18.77 -2.77
C LEU A 174 8.60 -20.09 -3.54
N SER A 175 7.41 -20.35 -4.10
CA SER A 175 7.20 -21.50 -4.99
C SER A 175 7.77 -21.23 -6.39
N ILE A 176 7.75 -19.97 -6.83
CA ILE A 176 8.15 -19.56 -8.18
C ILE A 176 9.52 -18.90 -8.17
N PHE A 177 9.71 -17.92 -7.28
CA PHE A 177 10.86 -17.03 -7.17
C PHE A 177 11.84 -17.54 -6.10
N ASN A 178 12.46 -18.69 -6.37
CA ASN A 178 13.17 -19.48 -5.35
C ASN A 178 14.66 -19.71 -5.67
N THR A 179 15.24 -18.89 -6.54
CA THR A 179 16.68 -18.97 -6.88
C THR A 179 17.48 -17.92 -6.10
N LYS A 180 18.79 -18.12 -5.97
CA LYS A 180 19.69 -17.15 -5.33
C LYS A 180 19.62 -15.76 -5.96
N TYR A 181 19.33 -15.68 -7.27
CA TYR A 181 19.14 -14.41 -7.97
C TYR A 181 17.91 -13.65 -7.48
N HIS A 182 16.80 -14.34 -7.19
CA HIS A 182 15.60 -13.73 -6.63
C HIS A 182 15.83 -13.22 -5.21
N GLU A 183 16.55 -13.98 -4.38
CA GLU A 183 16.91 -13.58 -3.02
C GLU A 183 17.79 -12.32 -3.01
N ALA A 184 18.83 -12.29 -3.86
CA ALA A 184 19.70 -11.14 -4.02
C ALA A 184 18.94 -9.92 -4.55
N LEU A 185 18.10 -10.09 -5.57
CA LEU A 185 17.28 -9.02 -6.13
C LEU A 185 16.30 -8.45 -5.09
N THR A 186 15.58 -9.32 -4.39
CA THR A 186 14.61 -8.91 -3.35
C THR A 186 15.31 -8.10 -2.26
N THR A 187 16.45 -8.59 -1.78
CA THR A 187 17.24 -7.91 -0.75
C THR A 187 17.73 -6.55 -1.23
N ALA A 188 18.32 -6.49 -2.42
CA ALA A 188 18.84 -5.24 -2.99
C ALA A 188 17.72 -4.21 -3.20
N VAL A 189 16.60 -4.62 -3.81
CA VAL A 189 15.44 -3.75 -4.05
C VAL A 189 14.87 -3.24 -2.75
N GLN A 190 14.70 -4.11 -1.75
CA GLN A 190 14.16 -3.72 -0.45
C GLN A 190 15.07 -2.70 0.24
N VAL A 191 16.38 -2.94 0.27
CA VAL A 191 17.35 -2.00 0.87
C VAL A 191 17.33 -0.66 0.14
N ILE A 192 17.41 -0.66 -1.19
CA ILE A 192 17.42 0.57 -2.01
C ILE A 192 16.15 1.40 -1.79
N TYR A 193 14.98 0.77 -1.89
CA TYR A 193 13.69 1.45 -1.72
C TYR A 193 13.55 2.00 -0.30
N MET A 194 13.87 1.17 0.70
CA MET A 194 13.79 1.57 2.10
C MET A 194 14.71 2.76 2.36
N SER A 195 16.00 2.67 2.01
CA SER A 195 16.96 3.76 2.20
C SER A 195 16.53 5.04 1.50
N PHE A 196 16.13 4.96 0.23
CA PHE A 196 15.68 6.12 -0.54
C PHE A 196 14.48 6.82 0.13
N VAL A 197 13.44 6.06 0.46
CA VAL A 197 12.23 6.63 1.03
C VAL A 197 12.51 7.21 2.41
N TRP A 198 13.23 6.51 3.30
CA TRP A 198 13.58 7.03 4.61
C TRP A 198 14.37 8.34 4.56
N ILE A 199 15.35 8.44 3.65
CA ILE A 199 16.12 9.67 3.46
C ILE A 199 15.18 10.83 3.06
N VAL A 200 14.32 10.60 2.07
CA VAL A 200 13.34 11.62 1.62
C VAL A 200 12.41 12.03 2.75
N LEU A 201 11.88 11.06 3.52
CA LEU A 201 10.95 11.35 4.61
C LEU A 201 11.60 12.14 5.74
N ILE A 202 12.77 11.70 6.22
CA ILE A 202 13.50 12.38 7.29
C ILE A 202 13.86 13.80 6.85
N PHE A 203 14.41 13.95 5.64
CA PHE A 203 14.79 15.25 5.11
C PHE A 203 13.59 16.21 5.00
N THR A 204 12.52 15.78 4.32
CA THR A 204 11.32 16.62 4.11
C THR A 204 10.70 17.01 5.44
N TYR A 205 10.58 16.07 6.40
CA TYR A 205 9.96 16.32 7.68
C TYR A 205 10.77 17.27 8.57
N ILE A 206 12.10 17.09 8.66
CA ILE A 206 12.99 18.03 9.38
C ILE A 206 12.81 19.44 8.82
N ARG A 207 12.85 19.60 7.50
CA ARG A 207 12.73 20.91 6.86
C ARG A 207 11.36 21.57 7.11
N VAL A 208 10.30 20.78 7.06
CA VAL A 208 8.94 21.25 7.36
C VAL A 208 8.83 21.69 8.82
N LEU A 209 9.32 20.90 9.77
CA LEU A 209 9.30 21.24 11.19
C LEU A 209 10.09 22.52 11.49
N LEU A 210 11.29 22.66 10.91
CA LEU A 210 12.10 23.88 11.07
C LEU A 210 11.38 25.12 10.53
N THR A 211 10.72 24.99 9.38
CA THR A 211 9.96 26.09 8.77
C THR A 211 8.74 26.43 9.62
N ALA A 212 8.01 25.42 10.09
CA ALA A 212 6.85 25.61 10.95
C ALA A 212 7.22 26.21 12.31
N LYS A 213 8.39 25.89 12.87
CA LYS A 213 8.89 26.50 14.12
C LYS A 213 9.23 27.98 13.93
N LYS A 214 9.82 28.35 12.79
CA LYS A 214 10.08 29.76 12.44
C LYS A 214 8.80 30.56 12.29
N ALA A 215 7.77 29.98 11.66
CA ALA A 215 6.47 30.62 11.51
C ALA A 215 5.63 30.70 12.81
N ALA A 216 5.89 29.82 13.79
CA ALA A 216 5.18 29.79 15.07
C ALA A 216 5.56 30.90 16.06
N VAL A 217 6.51 31.76 15.69
CA VAL A 217 6.75 33.03 16.39
C VAL A 217 5.58 34.01 16.16
N ASP A 218 4.83 33.84 15.06
CA ASP A 218 3.59 34.57 14.76
C ASP A 218 2.35 33.73 15.14
N SER A 219 1.47 34.30 15.96
CA SER A 219 0.46 33.62 16.80
C SER A 219 -0.69 32.89 16.06
N SER A 220 -0.71 32.83 14.73
CA SER A 220 -1.74 32.12 13.95
C SER A 220 -1.34 30.71 13.45
N ALA A 221 -0.08 30.30 13.63
CA ALA A 221 0.49 29.10 12.97
C ALA A 221 0.20 27.74 13.64
N LYS A 222 -0.42 27.68 14.83
CA LYS A 222 -0.68 26.42 15.58
C LYS A 222 -1.60 25.42 14.84
N LYS A 223 -2.53 25.90 14.01
CA LYS A 223 -3.51 25.04 13.31
C LYS A 223 -2.91 24.36 12.07
N ALA A 224 -1.93 24.99 11.42
CA ALA A 224 -1.20 24.39 10.29
C ALA A 224 -0.27 23.25 10.74
N GLN A 225 0.33 23.35 11.94
CA GLN A 225 1.21 22.34 12.52
C GLN A 225 0.52 20.99 12.78
N SER A 226 -0.73 20.98 13.25
CA SER A 226 -1.46 19.72 13.54
C SER A 226 -1.68 18.87 12.29
N THR A 227 -1.96 19.49 11.14
CA THR A 227 -2.23 18.77 9.89
C THR A 227 -0.97 18.14 9.29
N ILE A 228 0.18 18.78 9.50
CA ILE A 228 1.50 18.30 9.07
C ILE A 228 1.95 17.09 9.91
N LEU A 229 1.75 17.15 11.23
CA LEU A 229 2.12 16.06 12.15
C LEU A 229 1.37 14.77 11.82
N LEU A 230 0.07 14.87 11.50
CA LEU A 230 -0.71 13.68 11.13
C LEU A 230 -0.37 13.11 9.75
N HIS A 231 0.01 13.94 8.78
CA HIS A 231 0.56 13.46 7.51
C HIS A 231 1.87 12.69 7.74
N GLY A 232 2.74 13.19 8.62
CA GLY A 232 3.95 12.49 9.04
C GLY A 232 3.69 11.17 9.77
N ILE A 233 2.69 11.13 10.67
CA ILE A 233 2.28 9.90 11.37
C ILE A 233 1.77 8.86 10.38
N GLN A 234 0.93 9.25 9.42
CA GLN A 234 0.47 8.29 8.41
C GLN A 234 1.60 7.75 7.53
N LEU A 235 2.52 8.62 7.13
CA LEU A 235 3.71 8.24 6.38
C LEU A 235 4.49 7.17 7.13
N LEU A 236 4.72 7.40 8.44
CA LEU A 236 5.38 6.46 9.33
C LEU A 236 4.60 5.15 9.48
N LEU A 237 3.27 5.23 9.64
CA LEU A 237 2.39 4.06 9.72
C LEU A 237 2.42 3.23 8.43
N CYS A 238 2.48 3.85 7.26
CA CYS A 238 2.55 3.11 5.99
C CYS A 238 3.94 2.49 5.78
N MET A 239 5.00 3.10 6.32
CA MET A 239 6.35 2.52 6.34
C MET A 239 6.48 1.31 7.29
N LEU A 240 5.51 1.09 8.18
CA LEU A 240 5.42 -0.10 9.03
C LEU A 240 5.35 -1.39 8.18
N SER A 241 4.86 -1.31 6.95
CA SER A 241 4.82 -2.43 5.99
C SER A 241 6.22 -2.96 5.62
N TYR A 242 7.29 -2.18 5.78
CA TYR A 242 8.67 -2.64 5.61
C TYR A 242 9.24 -3.35 6.84
N LEU A 243 8.59 -3.20 8.00
CA LEU A 243 8.98 -3.90 9.22
C LEU A 243 8.50 -5.35 9.21
N THR A 244 7.52 -5.74 8.39
CA THR A 244 7.05 -7.13 8.29
C THR A 244 8.18 -8.15 8.12
N PRO A 245 9.06 -8.04 7.10
CA PRO A 245 10.16 -9.01 6.93
C PRO A 245 11.16 -8.98 8.08
N VAL A 246 11.39 -7.82 8.71
CA VAL A 246 12.29 -7.70 9.87
C VAL A 246 11.68 -8.39 11.10
N LEU A 247 10.40 -8.15 11.36
CA LEU A 247 9.65 -8.78 12.45
C LEU A 247 9.59 -10.30 12.26
N ASP A 248 9.33 -10.76 11.04
CA ASP A 248 9.31 -12.19 10.72
C ASP A 248 10.70 -12.82 10.90
N MET A 249 11.76 -12.16 10.41
CA MET A 249 13.14 -12.63 10.57
C MET A 249 13.57 -12.73 12.04
N ILE A 250 13.07 -11.84 12.90
CA ILE A 250 13.38 -11.88 14.34
C ILE A 250 12.49 -12.88 15.07
N LEU A 251 11.17 -12.79 14.92
CA LEU A 251 10.22 -13.53 15.77
C LEU A 251 10.08 -15.02 15.40
N ILE A 252 10.20 -15.38 14.11
CA ILE A 252 10.03 -16.77 13.67
C ILE A 252 11.12 -17.69 14.24
N PRO A 253 12.42 -17.32 14.27
CA PRO A 253 13.45 -18.13 14.92
C PRO A 253 13.22 -18.36 16.42
N PHE A 254 12.69 -17.37 17.15
CA PHE A 254 12.40 -17.52 18.58
C PHE A 254 11.15 -18.39 18.83
N PHE A 255 10.14 -18.31 17.95
CA PHE A 255 8.86 -18.99 18.12
C PHE A 255 8.45 -19.77 16.86
N PRO A 256 9.22 -20.80 16.45
CA PRO A 256 9.01 -21.50 15.18
C PRO A 256 7.66 -22.21 15.12
N ALA A 257 7.16 -22.69 16.26
CA ALA A 257 5.84 -23.35 16.38
C ALA A 257 4.65 -22.41 16.10
N HIS A 258 4.86 -21.09 16.11
CA HIS A 258 3.81 -20.08 15.92
C HIS A 258 3.98 -19.27 14.65
N ARG A 259 4.79 -19.75 13.69
CA ARG A 259 5.09 -19.06 12.43
C ARG A 259 3.86 -18.52 11.71
N THR A 260 2.81 -19.33 11.53
CA THR A 260 1.59 -18.93 10.80
C THR A 260 0.77 -17.88 11.54
N LYS A 261 0.84 -17.85 12.88
CA LYS A 261 0.18 -16.84 13.72
C LYS A 261 0.95 -15.52 13.70
N ILE A 262 2.28 -15.60 13.82
CA ILE A 262 3.18 -14.44 13.82
C ILE A 262 3.09 -13.72 12.48
N THR A 263 3.24 -14.45 11.36
CA THR A 263 3.15 -13.87 10.00
C THR A 263 1.79 -13.23 9.74
N PHE A 264 0.70 -13.90 10.15
CA PHE A 264 -0.65 -13.35 10.02
C PHE A 264 -0.83 -12.07 10.86
N PHE A 265 -0.42 -12.09 12.12
CA PHE A 265 -0.51 -10.93 13.01
C PHE A 265 0.34 -9.76 12.51
N ASN A 266 1.58 -10.03 12.10
CA ASN A 266 2.47 -9.04 11.52
C ASN A 266 1.84 -8.45 10.25
N TYR A 267 1.26 -9.27 9.37
CA TYR A 267 0.55 -8.78 8.19
C TYR A 267 -0.62 -7.85 8.55
N LEU A 268 -1.48 -8.22 9.52
CA LEU A 268 -2.57 -7.34 9.97
C LEU A 268 -2.03 -6.01 10.50
N LEU A 269 -1.03 -6.06 11.37
CA LEU A 269 -0.47 -4.89 12.04
C LEU A 269 0.22 -3.93 11.07
N THR A 270 1.01 -4.48 10.15
CA THR A 270 1.93 -3.71 9.30
C THR A 270 1.36 -3.35 7.93
N ASN A 271 0.35 -4.08 7.45
CA ASN A 271 -0.26 -3.84 6.14
C ASN A 271 -1.73 -3.43 6.27
N ILE A 272 -2.58 -4.22 6.94
CA ILE A 272 -4.02 -3.96 6.99
C ILE A 272 -4.35 -2.68 7.78
N ILE A 273 -3.84 -2.55 9.01
CA ILE A 273 -4.15 -1.41 9.88
C ILE A 273 -3.72 -0.07 9.27
N PRO A 274 -2.49 0.11 8.75
CA PRO A 274 -2.09 1.38 8.13
C PRO A 274 -2.97 1.78 6.93
N ARG A 275 -3.37 0.81 6.11
CA ARG A 275 -4.23 1.02 4.94
C ARG A 275 -5.67 1.36 5.32
N LEU A 276 -6.15 0.86 6.46
CA LEU A 276 -7.44 1.26 7.03
C LEU A 276 -7.40 2.69 7.59
N LEU A 277 -6.29 3.08 8.22
CA LEU A 277 -6.11 4.41 8.80
C LEU A 277 -5.91 5.48 7.72
N SER A 278 -5.34 5.13 6.57
CA SER A 278 -5.04 6.07 5.48
C SER A 278 -6.26 6.89 4.99
N PRO A 279 -7.41 6.26 4.68
CA PRO A 279 -8.69 6.94 4.40
C PRO A 279 -9.26 7.78 5.54
N LEU A 280 -9.09 7.33 6.78
CA LEU A 280 -9.62 8.04 7.95
C LEU A 280 -8.85 9.35 8.17
N ILE A 281 -7.53 9.31 7.97
CA ILE A 281 -6.65 10.46 8.16
C ILE A 281 -6.75 11.46 7.00
N TYR A 282 -6.81 11.00 5.73
CA TYR A 282 -6.91 11.91 4.57
C TYR A 282 -8.35 12.21 4.13
N GLY A 283 -9.23 11.21 4.05
CA GLY A 283 -10.59 11.35 3.51
C GLY A 283 -11.57 11.99 4.49
N ILE A 284 -11.66 11.48 5.72
CA ILE A 284 -12.63 11.96 6.72
C ILE A 284 -12.22 13.33 7.30
N ARG A 285 -10.91 13.57 7.47
CA ARG A 285 -10.41 14.83 8.01
C ARG A 285 -10.37 15.95 6.97
N ASP A 286 -10.20 15.63 5.68
CA ASP A 286 -10.25 16.66 4.65
C ASP A 286 -11.71 17.09 4.45
N HIS A 287 -12.02 18.30 4.95
CA HIS A 287 -13.36 18.88 4.88
C HIS A 287 -13.93 18.93 3.45
N LYS A 288 -13.07 18.99 2.41
CA LYS A 288 -13.54 18.93 1.01
C LYS A 288 -13.99 17.51 0.65
N PHE A 289 -13.21 16.47 0.95
CA PHE A 289 -13.63 15.09 0.73
C PHE A 289 -14.87 14.74 1.56
N LEU A 290 -14.87 15.07 2.86
CA LEU A 290 -16.00 14.80 3.75
C LEU A 290 -17.29 15.46 3.27
N LYS A 291 -17.24 16.71 2.77
CA LYS A 291 -18.42 17.42 2.25
C LYS A 291 -19.05 16.68 1.05
N HIS A 292 -18.22 16.23 0.11
CA HIS A 292 -18.72 15.52 -1.08
C HIS A 292 -19.11 14.07 -0.75
N MET A 293 -18.39 13.40 0.18
CA MET A 293 -18.73 12.06 0.65
C MET A 293 -20.06 12.02 1.41
N LYS A 294 -20.34 13.02 2.27
CA LYS A 294 -21.63 13.12 2.97
C LYS A 294 -22.81 13.13 2.01
N GLY A 295 -22.67 13.68 0.79
CA GLY A 295 -23.71 13.63 -0.23
C GLY A 295 -24.06 12.22 -0.73
N TYR A 296 -23.20 11.21 -0.52
CA TYR A 296 -23.48 9.81 -0.84
C TYR A 296 -24.04 9.03 0.36
N PHE A 297 -23.62 9.34 1.58
CA PHE A 297 -24.14 8.72 2.81
C PHE A 297 -25.47 9.31 3.28
N SER A 298 -25.71 10.59 3.00
CA SER A 298 -27.01 11.20 3.08
C SER A 298 -27.79 10.79 1.84
N CYS A 299 -28.54 9.69 1.94
CA CYS A 299 -29.55 9.32 0.93
C CYS A 299 -30.24 10.59 0.43
N ARG A 300 -30.24 10.81 -0.89
CA ARG A 300 -31.22 11.70 -1.52
C ARG A 300 -32.59 11.09 -1.25
N LEU A 301 -33.20 11.43 -0.11
CA LEU A 301 -34.64 11.33 0.06
C LEU A 301 -35.24 12.27 -0.99
N ILE A 302 -35.57 11.71 -2.14
CA ILE A 302 -36.35 12.40 -3.16
C ILE A 302 -37.74 12.58 -2.55
N PHE A 303 -37.97 13.71 -1.88
CA PHE A 303 -39.30 14.14 -1.51
C PHE A 303 -40.04 14.53 -2.79
N VAL A 304 -40.68 13.56 -3.44
CA VAL A 304 -41.65 13.83 -4.50
C VAL A 304 -42.88 14.44 -3.83
N LYS A 305 -43.00 15.77 -3.88
CA LYS A 305 -44.20 16.48 -3.43
C LYS A 305 -45.30 16.28 -4.48
N VAL A 306 -46.14 15.26 -4.29
CA VAL A 306 -47.35 15.06 -5.09
C VAL A 306 -48.33 16.18 -4.74
N ARG A 307 -48.63 17.07 -5.69
CA ARG A 307 -49.79 17.97 -5.57
C ARG A 307 -51.04 17.18 -5.94
N PRO A 308 -52.04 17.07 -5.04
CA PRO A 308 -53.35 16.59 -5.46
C PRO A 308 -53.99 17.63 -6.40
N LYS A 309 -54.68 17.12 -7.44
CA LYS A 309 -55.48 17.91 -8.38
C LYS A 309 -56.69 18.52 -7.69
#